data_AF-A0A2E8YBN0-F1
#
_entry.id   AF-A0A2E8YBN0-F1
#
_cell.length_a   1.000
_cell.length_b   1.000
_cell.length_c   1.000
_cell.angle_alpha   90.00
_cell.angle_beta   90.00
_cell.angle_gamma   90.00
#
_symmetry.space_group_name_H-M   'P 1'
#
loop_
_entity.id
_entity.type
_entity.pdbx_description
1 polymer ?
#
loop_
_entity_poly.entity_id
_entity_poly.type
_entity_poly.pdbx_seq_one_letter_code
_entity_poly.pdbx_strand_id
1 'polypeptide(L)' 'MLEYGERMTITGESIDDELFDRLRRQFTEAEIVELTAGIAMENFRSLFNAPFQVQAQGFCSVPKP' A
#
# COMPACT_ATOMS: atom_id res chain seq x y z
N MET A 1 1.83 8.26 6.10
CA MET A 1 1.87 7.51 4.83
C MET A 1 2.11 6.03 5.06
N LEU A 2 3.24 5.60 5.64
CA LEU A 2 3.53 4.17 5.89
C LEU A 2 2.47 3.47 6.76
N GLU A 3 2.12 4.07 7.90
CA GLU A 3 1.07 3.58 8.81
C GLU A 3 -0.29 3.38 8.10
N TYR A 4 -0.64 4.27 7.16
CA TYR A 4 -1.88 4.14 6.38
C TYR A 4 -1.84 2.92 5.45
N GLY A 5 -0.71 2.69 4.78
CA GLY A 5 -0.50 1.49 3.97
C GLY A 5 -0.57 0.21 4.80
N GLU A 6 0.09 0.19 5.97
CA GLU A 6 0.06 -0.97 6.88
C GLU A 6 -1.37 -1.32 7.30
N ARG A 7 -2.15 -0.33 7.77
CA ARG A 7 -3.54 -0.56 8.20
C ARG A 7 -4.48 -0.93 7.05
N MET A 8 -4.20 -0.49 5.82
CA MET A 8 -4.94 -0.94 4.62
C MET A 8 -4.67 -2.41 4.25
N THR A 9 -3.52 -2.96 4.65
CA THR A 9 -3.06 -4.30 4.25
C THR A 9 -3.32 -5.36 5.31
N ILE A 10 -3.21 -5.02 6.59
CA ILE A 10 -3.36 -5.97 7.69
C ILE A 10 -4.84 -6.24 7.97
N THR A 11 -5.27 -7.49 7.78
CA THR A 11 -6.63 -7.91 8.10
C THR A 11 -6.98 -7.62 9.56
N GLY A 12 -8.10 -6.94 9.78
CA GLY A 12 -8.60 -6.58 11.11
C GLY A 12 -8.17 -5.20 11.61
N GLU A 13 -7.23 -4.54 10.92
CA GLU A 13 -6.94 -3.14 11.17
C GLU A 13 -8.01 -2.24 10.56
N SER A 14 -8.16 -1.05 11.15
CA SER A 14 -9.07 -0.02 10.64
C SER A 14 -8.34 1.30 10.51
N ILE A 15 -8.77 2.09 9.53
CA ILE A 15 -8.31 3.47 9.37
C ILE A 15 -9.31 4.34 10.11
N ASP A 16 -8.84 4.98 11.17
CA ASP A 16 -9.62 5.95 11.94
C ASP A 16 -9.55 7.36 11.33
N ASP A 17 -10.46 8.22 11.77
CA ASP A 17 -10.55 9.60 11.29
C ASP A 17 -9.27 10.40 11.63
N GLU A 18 -8.60 10.11 12.75
CA GLU A 18 -7.37 10.79 13.15
C GLU A 18 -6.21 10.52 12.17
N LEU A 19 -6.10 9.28 11.69
CA LEU A 19 -5.14 8.89 10.66
C LEU A 19 -5.47 9.55 9.31
N PHE A 20 -6.76 9.65 8.97
CA PHE A 20 -7.19 10.35 7.76
C PHE A 20 -6.89 11.85 7.82
N ASP A 21 -7.14 12.49 8.96
CA ASP A 21 -6.84 13.91 9.17
C ASP A 21 -5.33 14.19 9.12
N ARG A 22 -4.50 13.28 9.62
CA ARG A 22 -3.04 13.37 9.48
C ARG A 22 -2.61 13.29 8.01
N LEU A 23 -3.26 12.48 7.19
CA LEU A 23 -3.00 12.40 5.74
C LEU A 23 -3.38 13.71 5.03
N ARG A 24 -4.56 14.25 5.34
CA ARG A 24 -5.05 15.51 4.75
C ARG A 24 -4.19 16.74 5.04
N ARG A 25 -3.39 16.69 6.12
CA ARG A 25 -2.41 17.73 6.43
C ARG A 25 -1.17 17.70 5.52
N GLN A 26 -0.93 16.59 4.83
CA GLN A 26 0.26 16.36 4.01
C GLN A 26 -0.07 16.19 2.53
N PHE A 27 -1.28 15.75 2.20
CA PHE A 27 -1.72 15.41 0.86
C PHE A 27 -3.08 16.04 0.57
N THR A 28 -3.28 16.43 -0.67
CA THR A 28 -4.60 16.76 -1.22
C THR A 28 -5.46 15.50 -1.30
N GLU A 29 -6.79 15.67 -1.36
CA GLU A 29 -7.71 14.54 -1.55
C GLU A 29 -7.36 13.71 -2.79
N ALA A 30 -6.97 14.36 -3.89
CA ALA A 30 -6.56 13.66 -5.11
C ALA A 30 -5.30 12.80 -4.90
N GLU A 31 -4.29 13.33 -4.20
CA GLU A 31 -3.08 12.55 -3.86
C GLU A 31 -3.40 11.39 -2.90
N ILE A 32 -4.35 11.56 -1.98
CA ILE A 32 -4.81 10.46 -1.12
C ILE A 32 -5.50 9.39 -1.95
N VAL A 33 -6.36 9.75 -2.91
CA VAL A 33 -7.00 8.78 -3.82
C VAL A 33 -5.97 7.97 -4.60
N GLU A 34 -4.97 8.63 -5.18
CA GLU A 34 -3.89 7.95 -5.90
C GLU A 34 -3.06 7.03 -4.99
N LEU A 35 -2.76 7.50 -3.77
CA LEU A 35 -2.08 6.70 -2.75
C LEU A 35 -2.87 5.44 -2.38
N THR A 36 -4.16 5.59 -2.09
CA THR A 36 -5.08 4.48 -1.78
C THR A 36 -5.14 3.48 -2.94
N ALA A 37 -5.24 3.96 -4.18
CA ALA A 37 -5.26 3.12 -5.36
C ALA A 37 -3.96 2.31 -5.51
N GLY A 38 -2.81 2.95 -5.29
CA GLY A 38 -1.50 2.28 -5.28
C GLY A 38 -1.42 1.16 -4.25
N ILE A 39 -1.81 1.44 -2.99
CA ILE A 39 -1.80 0.45 -1.91
C ILE A 39 -2.75 -0.72 -2.22
N ALA A 40 -3.96 -0.42 -2.70
CA ALA A 40 -4.94 -1.45 -3.07
C ALA A 40 -4.43 -2.37 -4.18
N MET A 41 -3.74 -1.81 -5.18
CA MET A 41 -3.14 -2.59 -6.27
C MET A 41 -2.04 -3.52 -5.77
N GLU A 42 -1.19 -3.07 -4.83
CA GLU A 42 -0.15 -3.92 -4.24
C GLU A 42 -0.74 -5.03 -3.34
N ASN A 43 -1.83 -4.74 -2.63
CA ASN A 43 -2.57 -5.75 -1.88
C ASN A 43 -3.17 -6.81 -2.80
N PHE A 44 -3.79 -6.38 -3.91
CA PHE A 44 -4.29 -7.29 -4.94
C PHE A 44 -3.17 -8.18 -5.50
N ARG A 45 -2.03 -7.59 -5.89
CA ARG A 45 -0.88 -8.33 -6.41
C ARG A 45 -0.34 -9.31 -5.38
N SER A 46 -0.27 -8.93 -4.11
CA SER A 46 0.16 -9.82 -3.01
C SER A 46 -0.72 -11.06 -2.92
N LEU A 47 -2.04 -10.88 -2.98
CA LEU A 47 -3.01 -11.98 -2.90
C LEU A 47 -3.08 -12.82 -4.18
N PHE A 48 -2.90 -12.19 -5.34
CA PHE A 48 -2.95 -12.86 -6.64
C PHE A 48 -1.66 -13.65 -6.93
N ASN A 49 -0.49 -13.03 -6.71
CA ASN A 49 0.79 -13.62 -7.08
C ASN A 49 1.19 -14.79 -6.18
N ALA A 50 0.83 -14.74 -4.89
CA ALA A 50 1.20 -15.77 -3.92
C ALA A 50 0.72 -17.19 -4.28
N PRO A 51 -0.57 -17.46 -4.57
CA PRO A 51 -1.03 -18.80 -4.90
C PRO A 51 -0.44 -19.34 -6.21
N PHE A 52 -0.11 -18.46 -7.16
CA PHE A 52 0.49 -18.85 -8.44
C PHE A 52 2.02 -18.84 -8.43
N GLN A 53 2.65 -18.54 -7.29
CA GLN A 53 4.11 -18.49 -7.13
C GLN A 53 4.79 -17.59 -8.20
N VAL A 54 4.16 -16.47 -8.53
CA VAL A 54 4.69 -15.52 -9.52
C VAL A 54 6.00 -14.93 -8.98
N GLN A 55 7.10 -15.21 -9.67
CA GLN A 55 8.43 -14.77 -9.27
C GLN A 55 8.79 -13.41 -9.87
N ALA A 56 9.75 -12.73 -9.25
CA ALA A 56 10.33 -11.51 -9.80
C ALA A 56 11.03 -11.81 -11.14
N GLN A 57 10.84 -10.93 -12.12
CA GLN A 57 11.38 -11.09 -13.48
C GLN A 57 12.80 -10.55 -13.64
N GLY A 58 13.43 -10.08 -12.56
CA GLY A 58 14.82 -9.59 -12.57
C GLY A 58 15.00 -8.17 -13.16
N PHE A 59 13.92 -7.43 -13.42
CA PHE A 59 14.01 -6.05 -13.94
C PHE A 59 14.46 -5.03 -12.90
N CYS A 60 14.18 -5.26 -11.61
CA CYS A 60 14.66 -4.42 -10.52
C CYS A 60 15.90 -5.03 -9.87
N SER A 61 16.98 -4.24 -9.82
CA SER A 61 18.17 -4.58 -9.02
C SER A 61 17.95 -4.13 -7.58
N VAL A 62 17.83 -5.07 -6.65
CA VAL A 62 17.83 -4.74 -5.23
C VAL A 62 19.29 -4.57 -4.78
N PRO A 63 19.65 -3.43 -4.16
CA PRO A 63 21.00 -3.25 -3.62
C PRO A 63 21.31 -4.38 -2.63
N LYS A 64 22.50 -4.98 -2.75
CA LYS A 64 22.96 -5.92 -1.71
C LYS A 64 23.27 -5.12 -0.43
N PRO A 65 22.94 -5.67 0.76
CA PRO A 65 23.24 -5.03 2.03
C PRO A 65 24.74 -4.81 2.23
#